data_AF-A0A3A0CVG1-F1
#
_entry.id   AF-A0A3A0CVG1-F1
#
_cell.length_a   1.000
_cell.length_b   1.000
_cell.length_c   1.000
_cell.angle_alpha   90.00
_cell.angle_beta   90.00
_cell.angle_gamma   90.00
#
_symmetry.space_group_name_H-M   'P 1'
#
loop_
_entity.id
_entity.type
_entity.pdbx_description
1 polymer ?
#
loop_
_entity_poly.entity_id
_entity_poly.type
_entity_poly.pdbx_seq_one_letter_code
_entity_poly.pdbx_strand_id
1 'polypeptide(L)'
;YDIAARLAVPIIAQILAQKDDEPQLYNLNIPLAALERPAEVRVVPMSIEPWGESFEKRSDPRGRAYYWATGKSPIPPSDAGTDLAELRAGHITLTPLDFDMTRRDKIAAMRRWTLGGETAKPTATHPLPKGVTA
;
A
#
# COMPACT_ATOMS: atom_id res chain seq x y z
N TYR A 1 -10.96 20.12 -12.51
CA TYR A 1 -11.49 18.79 -12.22
C TYR A 1 -12.57 18.34 -13.20
N ASP A 2 -13.41 19.24 -13.74
CA ASP A 2 -14.50 18.89 -14.66
C ASP A 2 -14.06 18.09 -15.90
N ILE A 3 -12.90 18.40 -16.49
CA ILE A 3 -12.36 17.64 -17.63
C ILE A 3 -12.06 16.20 -17.22
N ALA A 4 -11.40 16.00 -16.06
CA ALA A 4 -11.12 14.67 -15.55
C ALA A 4 -12.43 13.87 -15.29
N ALA A 5 -13.46 14.52 -14.75
CA ALA A 5 -14.77 13.89 -14.56
C ALA A 5 -15.39 13.45 -15.90
N ARG A 6 -15.34 14.31 -16.93
CA ARG A 6 -15.83 13.96 -18.28
C ARG A 6 -15.08 12.80 -18.92
N LEU A 7 -13.79 12.63 -18.60
CA LEU A 7 -13.00 11.49 -19.05
C LEU A 7 -13.30 10.22 -18.24
N ALA A 8 -13.47 10.33 -16.93
CA ALA A 8 -13.69 9.20 -16.04
C ALA A 8 -15.08 8.55 -16.21
N VAL A 9 -16.14 9.35 -16.32
CA VAL A 9 -17.53 8.86 -16.39
C VAL A 9 -17.74 7.80 -17.47
N PRO A 10 -17.35 7.99 -18.75
CA PRO A 10 -17.56 6.97 -19.77
C PRO A 10 -16.73 5.70 -19.53
N ILE A 11 -15.54 5.81 -18.93
CA ILE A 11 -14.71 4.66 -18.56
C ILE A 11 -15.41 3.84 -17.47
N ILE A 12 -15.87 4.51 -16.41
CA ILE A 12 -16.58 3.87 -15.30
C ILE A 12 -17.88 3.22 -15.79
N ALA A 13 -18.64 3.90 -16.65
CA ALA A 13 -19.86 3.34 -17.23
C ALA A 13 -19.58 2.05 -18.04
N GLN A 14 -18.50 2.02 -18.81
CA GLN A 14 -18.10 0.83 -19.56
C GLN A 14 -17.65 -0.32 -18.65
N ILE A 15 -16.95 -0.03 -17.55
CA ILE A 15 -16.61 -1.04 -16.53
C ILE A 15 -17.88 -1.62 -15.92
N LEU A 16 -18.82 -0.77 -15.49
CA LEU A 16 -20.07 -1.19 -14.88
C LEU A 16 -20.94 -2.04 -15.81
N ALA A 17 -20.88 -1.77 -17.12
CA ALA A 17 -21.62 -2.54 -18.13
C ALA A 17 -21.00 -3.92 -18.44
N GLN A 18 -19.71 -4.13 -18.13
CA GLN A 18 -18.98 -5.34 -18.51
C GLN A 18 -18.56 -6.22 -17.33
N LYS A 19 -18.44 -5.66 -16.13
CA LYS A 19 -18.03 -6.43 -14.95
C LYS A 19 -19.03 -7.55 -14.62
N ASP A 20 -18.54 -8.58 -13.96
CA ASP A 20 -19.38 -9.60 -13.33
C ASP A 20 -19.98 -9.09 -12.01
N ASP A 21 -20.72 -9.97 -11.32
CA ASP A 21 -21.38 -9.65 -10.04
C ASP A 21 -20.44 -9.75 -8.83
N GLU A 22 -19.19 -10.18 -9.02
CA GLU A 22 -18.24 -10.26 -7.92
C GLU A 22 -17.78 -8.85 -7.50
N PRO A 23 -17.42 -8.66 -6.22
CA PRO A 23 -16.80 -7.42 -5.79
C PRO A 23 -15.45 -7.21 -6.48
N GLN A 24 -15.29 -6.08 -7.15
CA GLN A 24 -14.07 -5.74 -7.89
C GLN A 24 -13.58 -4.35 -7.49
N LEU A 25 -12.25 -4.15 -7.50
CA LEU A 25 -11.62 -2.87 -7.21
C LEU A 25 -10.81 -2.42 -8.43
N TYR A 26 -10.94 -1.14 -8.77
CA TYR A 26 -10.21 -0.52 -9.87
C TYR A 26 -9.54 0.77 -9.41
N ASN A 27 -8.28 0.96 -9.79
CA ASN A 27 -7.56 2.21 -9.66
C ASN A 27 -7.55 2.92 -11.02
N LEU A 28 -8.04 4.17 -11.09
CA LEU A 28 -8.08 4.98 -12.31
C LEU A 28 -7.32 6.28 -12.07
N ASN A 29 -6.28 6.53 -12.86
CA ASN A 29 -5.51 7.78 -12.80
C ASN A 29 -5.63 8.57 -14.10
N ILE A 30 -5.85 9.88 -13.97
CA ILE A 30 -5.95 10.81 -15.10
C ILE A 30 -4.83 11.84 -14.96
N PRO A 31 -3.79 11.82 -15.82
CA PRO A 31 -2.69 12.78 -15.75
C PRO A 31 -3.12 14.15 -16.24
N LEU A 32 -2.42 15.20 -15.81
CA LEU A 32 -2.67 16.57 -16.30
C LEU A 32 -2.59 16.67 -17.83
N ALA A 33 -1.67 15.94 -18.46
CA ALA A 33 -1.54 15.89 -19.91
C ALA A 33 -2.83 15.42 -20.62
N ALA A 34 -3.61 14.52 -20.02
CA ALA A 34 -4.87 14.05 -20.58
C ALA A 34 -5.99 15.12 -20.53
N LEU A 35 -5.80 16.18 -19.74
CA LEU A 35 -6.74 17.30 -19.68
C LEU A 35 -6.55 18.29 -20.83
N GLU A 36 -5.37 18.28 -21.44
CA GLU A 36 -4.96 19.25 -22.48
C GLU A 36 -4.98 18.65 -23.88
N ARG A 37 -4.75 17.34 -23.99
CA ARG A 37 -4.73 16.61 -25.27
C ARG A 37 -5.41 15.24 -25.14
N PRO A 38 -5.92 14.67 -26.24
CA PRO A 38 -6.42 13.30 -26.23
C PRO A 38 -5.37 12.33 -25.68
N ALA A 39 -5.80 11.48 -24.74
CA ALA A 39 -4.96 10.47 -24.12
C ALA A 39 -5.62 9.11 -24.25
N GLU A 40 -4.81 8.10 -24.56
CA GLU A 40 -5.24 6.71 -24.57
C GLU A 40 -5.44 6.19 -23.14
N VAL A 41 -6.43 5.31 -22.96
CA VAL A 41 -6.62 4.56 -21.71
C VAL A 41 -5.82 3.26 -21.78
N ARG A 42 -4.92 3.05 -20.83
CA ARG A 42 -4.06 1.86 -20.73
C ARG A 42 -4.49 1.01 -19.54
N VAL A 43 -4.81 -0.26 -19.79
CA VAL A 43 -5.04 -1.25 -18.72
C VAL A 43 -3.70 -1.87 -18.34
N VAL A 44 -3.25 -1.65 -17.11
CA VAL A 44 -1.85 -1.89 -16.70
C VAL A 44 -1.73 -2.37 -15.26
N PRO A 45 -0.67 -3.14 -14.92
CA PRO A 45 -0.39 -3.51 -13.54
C PRO A 45 0.05 -2.32 -12.68
N MET A 46 -0.17 -2.43 -11.36
CA MET A 46 0.34 -1.48 -10.37
C MET A 46 1.87 -1.56 -10.31
N SER A 47 2.54 -0.40 -10.29
CA SER A 47 3.96 -0.31 -9.98
C SER A 47 4.22 -0.68 -8.52
N ILE A 48 5.16 -1.60 -8.29
CA ILE A 48 5.60 -2.02 -6.96
C ILE A 48 6.96 -1.41 -6.58
N GLU A 49 7.40 -0.40 -7.33
CA GLU A 49 8.72 0.20 -7.16
C GLU A 49 8.80 0.95 -5.83
N PRO A 50 9.80 0.66 -4.98
CA PRO A 50 9.93 1.34 -3.70
C PRO A 50 10.29 2.80 -3.92
N TRP A 51 9.56 3.69 -3.24
CA TRP A 51 9.97 5.09 -3.14
C TRP A 51 11.20 5.18 -2.23
N GLY A 52 12.16 6.04 -2.59
CA GLY A 52 13.42 6.14 -1.83
C GLY A 52 13.16 6.47 -0.36
N GLU A 53 13.85 5.80 0.57
CA GLU A 53 13.69 6.02 1.99
C GLU A 53 14.64 7.12 2.49
N SER A 54 14.23 8.39 2.32
CA SER A 54 14.96 9.54 2.88
C SER A 54 14.09 10.35 3.82
N PHE A 55 14.67 10.80 4.94
CA PHE A 55 13.97 11.60 5.94
C PHE A 55 14.73 12.88 6.26
N GLU A 56 14.02 13.99 6.31
CA GLU A 56 14.55 15.27 6.77
C GLU A 56 14.12 15.52 8.22
N LYS A 57 15.09 15.59 9.13
CA LYS A 57 14.86 15.93 10.53
C LYS A 57 14.65 17.43 10.68
N ARG A 58 13.59 17.82 11.38
CA ARG A 58 13.27 19.21 11.74
C ARG A 58 12.90 19.30 13.23
N SER A 59 12.81 20.52 13.75
CA SER A 59 12.37 20.80 15.11
C SER A 59 11.08 21.61 15.09
N ASP A 60 10.09 21.22 15.89
CA ASP A 60 8.87 21.99 16.06
C ASP A 60 9.12 23.24 16.95
N PRO A 61 8.17 24.19 17.04
CA PRO A 61 8.33 25.38 17.88
C PRO A 61 8.51 25.09 19.38
N ARG A 62 8.27 23.87 19.84
CA ARG A 62 8.46 23.40 21.23
C ARG A 62 9.77 22.62 21.40
N GLY A 63 10.63 22.61 20.38
CA GLY A 63 11.93 21.93 20.40
C GLY A 63 11.87 20.42 20.20
N ARG A 64 10.71 19.84 19.84
CA ARG A 64 10.59 18.39 19.59
C ARG A 64 11.03 18.06 18.18
N ALA A 65 11.82 17.01 18.04
CA ALA A 65 12.22 16.51 16.72
C ALA A 65 11.02 15.90 15.98
N TYR A 66 10.93 16.17 14.69
CA TYR A 66 10.02 15.50 13.77
C TYR A 66 10.72 15.25 12.44
N TYR A 67 10.20 14.31 11.65
CA TYR A 67 10.85 13.82 10.44
C TYR A 67 9.88 13.88 9.27
N TRP A 68 10.28 14.52 8.18
CA TRP A 68 9.55 14.47 6.91
C TRP A 68 10.10 13.36 6.05
N ALA A 69 9.22 12.50 5.53
CA ALA A 69 9.59 11.65 4.41
C ALA A 69 9.86 12.55 3.19
N THR A 70 11.09 12.57 2.70
CA THR A 70 11.54 13.34 1.52
C THR A 70 11.93 12.44 0.36
N GLY A 71 11.61 11.15 0.49
CA GLY A 71 11.84 10.13 -0.51
C GLY A 71 11.49 10.59 -1.91
N LYS A 72 12.46 10.52 -2.82
CA LYS A 72 12.20 10.73 -4.24
C LYS A 72 11.92 9.38 -4.89
N SER A 73 11.07 9.37 -5.91
CA SER A 73 10.96 8.20 -6.79
C SER A 73 12.35 7.88 -7.32
N PRO A 74 12.77 6.60 -7.36
CA PRO A 74 13.87 6.21 -8.22
C PRO A 74 13.54 6.68 -9.66
N ILE A 75 14.53 7.27 -10.32
CA ILE A 75 14.50 7.63 -11.73
C ILE A 75 15.67 6.87 -12.37
N PRO A 76 15.46 6.16 -13.48
CA PRO A 76 14.21 5.96 -14.21
C PRO A 76 13.35 4.83 -13.61
N PRO A 77 12.01 4.87 -13.78
CA PRO A 77 11.17 3.73 -13.43
C PRO A 77 11.63 2.50 -14.21
N SER A 78 11.92 1.41 -13.50
CA SER A 78 12.44 0.19 -14.15
C SER A 78 11.41 -0.53 -15.01
N ASP A 79 10.12 -0.30 -14.75
CA ASP A 79 9.05 -1.19 -15.24
C ASP A 79 8.17 -0.49 -16.27
N ALA A 80 8.59 -0.59 -17.54
CA ALA A 80 7.78 -0.19 -18.68
C ALA A 80 6.41 -0.91 -18.65
N GLY A 81 5.33 -0.17 -18.93
CA GLY A 81 3.97 -0.70 -18.95
C GLY A 81 3.26 -0.80 -17.60
N THR A 82 3.84 -0.29 -16.51
CA THR A 82 3.12 -0.11 -15.23
C THR A 82 2.24 1.14 -15.23
N ASP A 83 1.31 1.24 -14.28
CA ASP A 83 0.51 2.44 -14.05
C ASP A 83 1.35 3.72 -13.89
N LEU A 84 2.46 3.68 -13.15
CA LEU A 84 3.34 4.83 -12.99
C LEU A 84 4.06 5.21 -14.30
N ALA A 85 4.52 4.22 -15.07
CA ALA A 85 5.22 4.45 -16.32
C ALA A 85 4.29 5.06 -17.39
N GLU A 86 3.12 4.47 -17.60
CA GLU A 86 2.14 4.95 -18.57
C GLU A 86 1.54 6.31 -18.16
N LEU A 87 1.34 6.53 -16.86
CA LEU A 87 0.87 7.83 -16.34
C LEU A 87 1.88 8.94 -16.63
N ARG A 88 3.19 8.67 -16.47
CA ARG A 88 4.28 9.60 -16.82
C ARG A 88 4.37 9.86 -18.32
N ALA A 89 4.05 8.86 -19.15
CA ALA A 89 3.94 9.02 -20.60
C ALA A 89 2.70 9.84 -21.03
N GLY A 90 1.80 10.13 -20.09
CA GLY A 90 0.61 10.96 -20.30
C GLY A 90 -0.64 10.16 -20.68
N HIS A 91 -0.63 8.85 -20.48
CA HIS A 91 -1.80 7.99 -20.68
C HIS A 91 -2.69 7.99 -19.43
N ILE A 92 -4.00 7.81 -19.63
CA ILE A 92 -4.92 7.49 -18.53
C ILE A 92 -4.65 6.03 -18.16
N THR A 93 -4.48 5.72 -16.88
CA THR A 93 -4.17 4.35 -16.45
C THR A 93 -5.32 3.75 -15.66
N LEU A 94 -5.67 2.50 -15.99
CA LEU A 94 -6.68 1.70 -15.31
C LEU A 94 -6.03 0.40 -14.82
N THR A 95 -6.10 0.15 -13.52
CA THR A 95 -5.53 -1.05 -12.91
C THR A 95 -6.61 -1.80 -12.14
N PRO A 96 -6.99 -3.02 -12.55
CA PRO A 96 -7.80 -3.90 -11.72
C PRO A 96 -6.97 -4.39 -10.54
N LEU A 97 -7.51 -4.33 -9.33
CA LEU A 97 -6.84 -4.68 -8.08
C LEU A 97 -7.63 -5.72 -7.31
N ASP A 98 -6.90 -6.54 -6.56
CA ASP A 98 -7.47 -7.33 -5.48
C ASP A 98 -7.76 -6.42 -4.28
N PHE A 99 -8.96 -6.52 -3.71
CA PHE A 99 -9.29 -5.87 -2.43
C PHE A 99 -9.11 -6.82 -1.25
N ASP A 100 -9.29 -8.14 -1.45
CA ASP A 100 -9.01 -9.18 -0.46
C ASP A 100 -7.57 -9.66 -0.61
N MET A 101 -6.67 -9.08 0.17
CA MET A 101 -5.26 -9.45 0.21
C MET A 101 -4.99 -10.68 1.10
N THR A 102 -6.03 -11.36 1.60
CA THR A 102 -5.88 -12.55 2.44
C THR A 102 -5.24 -13.68 1.63
N ARG A 103 -4.01 -14.04 1.99
CA ARG A 103 -3.33 -15.24 1.47
C ARG A 103 -3.95 -16.51 2.07
N ARG A 104 -5.10 -16.91 1.55
CA ARG A 104 -5.88 -18.07 2.02
C ARG A 104 -5.08 -19.38 1.98
N ASP A 105 -4.16 -19.50 1.01
CA ASP A 105 -3.16 -20.57 0.93
C ASP A 105 -2.26 -20.63 2.17
N LYS A 106 -1.83 -19.47 2.67
CA LYS A 106 -0.98 -19.37 3.87
C LYS A 106 -1.74 -19.64 5.15
N ILE A 107 -3.02 -19.27 5.23
CA ILE A 107 -3.86 -19.56 6.41
C ILE A 107 -3.86 -21.06 6.74
N ALA A 108 -4.08 -21.91 5.74
CA ALA A 108 -4.11 -23.35 5.95
C ALA A 108 -2.77 -23.88 6.48
N ALA A 109 -1.65 -23.35 5.99
CA ALA A 109 -0.32 -23.69 6.47
C ALA A 109 -0.07 -23.21 7.90
N MET A 110 -0.41 -21.95 8.20
CA MET A 110 -0.15 -21.30 9.48
C MET A 110 -1.03 -21.82 10.61
N ARG A 111 -2.22 -22.37 10.32
CA ARG A 111 -3.05 -23.09 11.32
C ARG A 111 -2.36 -24.29 11.94
N ARG A 112 -1.31 -24.82 11.31
CA ARG A 112 -0.49 -25.92 11.85
C ARG A 112 0.69 -25.42 12.67
N TRP A 113 0.90 -24.11 12.77
CA TRP A 113 2.01 -23.55 13.51
C TRP A 113 1.61 -23.39 14.98
N THR A 114 2.53 -23.69 15.89
CA THR A 114 2.39 -23.33 17.30
C THR A 114 2.83 -21.88 17.47
N LEU A 115 1.86 -20.97 17.47
CA LEU A 115 2.11 -19.54 17.66
C LEU A 115 1.72 -19.14 19.09
N GLY A 116 2.69 -18.62 19.83
CA GLY A 116 2.59 -18.27 21.25
C GLY A 116 3.95 -18.45 21.94
N GLY A 117 4.28 -17.60 22.92
CA GLY A 117 5.43 -17.85 23.79
C GLY A 117 5.11 -18.93 24.82
N GLU A 118 6.12 -19.55 25.41
CA GLU A 118 5.94 -20.40 26.59
C GLU A 118 5.12 -19.64 27.63
N THR A 119 3.90 -20.10 27.92
CA THR A 119 3.20 -19.65 29.12
C THR A 119 4.11 -20.00 30.29
N ALA A 120 4.65 -18.97 30.97
CA ALA A 120 5.57 -19.14 32.08
C ALA A 120 5.07 -20.23 33.03
N LYS A 121 5.88 -21.27 33.26
CA LYS A 121 5.58 -22.28 34.27
C LYS A 121 5.41 -21.56 35.62
N PRO A 122 4.41 -21.92 36.46
CA PRO A 122 4.28 -21.35 37.78
C PRO A 122 5.57 -21.63 38.56
N THR A 123 6.26 -20.57 38.97
CA THR A 123 7.53 -20.70 39.67
C THR A 123 7.26 -21.32 41.04
N ALA A 124 7.92 -22.45 41.33
CA ALA A 124 7.85 -23.09 42.65
C ALA A 124 8.34 -22.10 43.72
N THR A 125 7.57 -21.99 44.79
CA THR A 125 7.84 -21.18 45.98
C THR A 125 9.26 -21.40 46.51
N HIS A 126 10.06 -20.33 46.56
CA HIS A 126 11.35 -20.33 47.24
C HIS A 126 11.12 -20.31 48.77
N PRO A 127 11.75 -21.19 49.56
CA PRO A 127 11.63 -21.13 51.01
C PRO A 127 12.38 -19.90 51.55
N LEU A 128 11.78 -19.21 52.52
CA LEU A 128 12.38 -18.06 53.21
C LEU A 128 13.69 -18.46 53.91
N PRO A 129 14.76 -17.65 53.80
CA PRO A 129 15.98 -17.91 54.54
C PRO A 129 15.76 -17.73 56.05
N LYS A 130 16.22 -18.70 56.82
CA LYS A 130 16.26 -18.65 58.28
C LYS A 130 17.30 -17.63 58.74
N GLY A 131 16.89 -16.73 59.63
CA GLY A 131 17.77 -16.11 60.61
C GLY A 131 18.02 -14.62 60.43
N VAL A 132 17.26 -13.81 61.17
CA VAL A 132 17.84 -12.70 61.92
C VAL A 132 17.31 -12.84 63.34
N THR A 133 18.22 -13.16 64.26
CA THR A 133 18.03 -13.12 65.70
C THR A 133 17.97 -11.67 66.20
N ALA A 134 17.10 -11.48 67.20
CA ALA A 134 16.86 -10.37 68.13
C ALA A 134 17.75 -9.11 68.03
#